data_AF-A0A2V8X0D7-F1
#
_entry.id   AF-A0A2V8X0D7-F1
#
_cell.length_a   1.000
_cell.length_b   1.000
_cell.length_c   1.000
_cell.angle_alpha   90.00
_cell.angle_beta   90.00
_cell.angle_gamma   90.00
#
_symmetry.space_group_name_H-M   'P 1'
#
loop_
_entity.id
_entity.type
_entity.pdbx_description
1 polymer ?
#
loop_
_entity_poly.entity_id
_entity_poly.type
_entity_poly.pdbx_seq_one_letter_code
_entity_poly.pdbx_strand_id
1 'polypeptide(L)'
;VAWERKQAESLGMSFVHIPVSGWSPPTNEQVAQFLSLFLSGPKQKVFVHCRFGDDRTGVFVATYRMAFEKWPAEQALKEMYFFGFNGFWHPAMKSFIRDFPARLNSAPALASLHALTSHP
;
A
#
# COMPACT_ATOMS: atom_id res chain seq x y z
N VAL A 1 -2.56 9.55 -16.33
CA VAL A 1 -2.09 8.15 -16.37
C VAL A 1 -1.41 7.79 -17.71
N ALA A 2 -2.02 8.00 -18.88
CA ALA A 2 -1.36 7.61 -20.15
C ALA A 2 -0.01 8.31 -20.41
N TRP A 3 0.08 9.61 -20.16
CA TRP A 3 1.34 10.36 -20.29
C TRP A 3 2.39 9.88 -19.28
N GLU A 4 1.97 9.61 -18.05
CA GLU A 4 2.82 9.19 -16.94
C GLU A 4 3.39 7.79 -17.17
N ARG A 5 2.56 6.87 -17.66
CA ARG A 5 2.99 5.55 -18.14
C ARG A 5 4.12 5.69 -19.14
N LYS A 6 3.90 6.50 -20.20
CA LYS A 6 4.89 6.71 -21.26
C LYS A 6 6.21 7.26 -20.69
N GLN A 7 6.15 8.23 -19.78
CA GLN A 7 7.33 8.80 -19.15
C GLN A 7 8.08 7.75 -18.30
N ALA A 8 7.38 7.02 -17.43
CA ALA A 8 7.99 5.98 -16.59
C ALA A 8 8.65 4.88 -17.43
N GLU A 9 7.96 4.39 -18.46
CA GLU A 9 8.48 3.37 -19.37
C GLU A 9 9.68 3.89 -20.18
N SER A 10 9.70 5.17 -20.58
CA SER A 10 10.87 5.79 -21.24
C SER A 10 12.12 5.86 -20.35
N LEU A 11 11.94 5.83 -19.02
CA LEU A 11 13.01 5.80 -18.03
C LEU A 11 13.39 4.35 -17.63
N GLY A 12 12.83 3.34 -18.30
CA GLY A 12 13.10 1.93 -18.03
C GLY A 12 12.33 1.35 -16.83
N MET A 13 11.27 2.02 -16.36
CA MET A 13 10.43 1.54 -15.27
C MET A 13 9.24 0.73 -15.78
N SER A 14 8.88 -0.35 -15.08
CA SER A 14 7.58 -1.00 -15.27
C SER A 14 6.48 -0.17 -14.59
N PHE A 15 5.46 0.25 -15.35
CA PHE A 15 4.38 1.08 -14.82
C PHE A 15 3.14 0.27 -14.43
N VAL A 16 2.77 0.34 -13.14
CA VAL A 16 1.58 -0.30 -12.57
C VAL A 16 0.59 0.79 -12.12
N HIS A 17 -0.66 0.70 -12.58
CA HIS A 17 -1.73 1.63 -12.22
C HIS A 17 -2.79 0.95 -11.36
N ILE A 18 -2.93 1.40 -10.11
CA ILE A 18 -3.94 0.93 -9.17
C ILE A 18 -4.88 2.10 -8.85
N PRO A 19 -6.07 2.17 -9.46
CA PRO A 19 -6.95 3.33 -9.33
C PRO A 19 -7.67 3.35 -7.97
N VAL A 20 -7.34 4.32 -7.12
CA VAL A 20 -8.00 4.51 -5.81
C VAL A 20 -8.60 5.90 -5.71
N SER A 21 -9.85 5.97 -5.26
CA SER A 21 -10.54 7.25 -4.96
C SER A 21 -9.75 8.06 -3.94
N GLY A 22 -9.76 9.39 -4.08
CA GLY A 22 -9.16 10.27 -3.07
C GLY A 22 -9.89 10.26 -1.72
N TRP A 23 -11.12 9.73 -1.67
CA TRP A 23 -11.99 9.83 -0.49
C TRP A 23 -12.24 8.50 0.22
N SER A 24 -11.90 7.37 -0.40
CA SER A 24 -12.14 6.03 0.15
C SER A 24 -10.84 5.23 0.25
N PRO A 25 -10.72 4.31 1.23
CA PRO A 25 -9.61 3.38 1.27
C PRO A 25 -9.59 2.47 0.02
N PRO A 26 -8.44 1.87 -0.29
CA PRO A 26 -8.33 0.83 -1.31
C PRO A 26 -9.10 -0.43 -0.90
N THR A 27 -9.43 -1.27 -1.88
CA THR A 27 -9.96 -2.62 -1.62
C THR A 27 -8.84 -3.59 -1.22
N ASN A 28 -9.19 -4.75 -0.68
CA ASN A 28 -8.22 -5.79 -0.35
C ASN A 28 -7.48 -6.29 -1.61
N GLU A 29 -8.17 -6.36 -2.75
CA GLU A 29 -7.60 -6.80 -4.04
C GLU A 29 -6.58 -5.79 -4.55
N GLN A 30 -6.85 -4.49 -4.38
CA GLN A 30 -5.90 -3.43 -4.73
C GLN A 30 -4.66 -3.47 -3.84
N VAL A 31 -4.83 -3.72 -2.55
CA VAL A 31 -3.71 -3.92 -1.63
C VAL A 31 -2.94 -5.20 -1.99
N ALA A 32 -3.61 -6.29 -2.33
CA ALA A 32 -2.96 -7.53 -2.75
C ALA A 32 -2.15 -7.33 -4.03
N GLN A 33 -2.69 -6.60 -5.01
CA GLN A 33 -1.99 -6.23 -6.24
C GLN A 33 -0.74 -5.39 -5.94
N PHE A 34 -0.81 -4.46 -4.99
CA PHE A 34 0.34 -3.66 -4.59
C PHE A 34 1.41 -4.52 -3.89
N LEU A 35 1.02 -5.32 -2.91
CA LEU A 35 1.95 -6.11 -2.10
C LEU A 35 2.58 -7.26 -2.92
N SER A 36 1.91 -7.77 -3.95
CA SER A 36 2.48 -8.80 -4.83
C SER A 36 3.69 -8.31 -5.63
N LEU A 37 3.83 -7.00 -5.84
CA LEU A 37 4.98 -6.40 -6.52
C LEU A 37 6.32 -6.63 -5.79
N PHE A 38 6.25 -6.96 -4.50
CA PHE A 38 7.43 -7.19 -3.65
C PHE A 38 7.78 -8.67 -3.48
N LEU A 39 6.96 -9.58 -4.02
CA LEU A 39 7.19 -11.02 -3.91
C LEU A 39 8.25 -11.55 -4.88
N SER A 40 8.58 -10.80 -5.92
CA SER A 40 9.56 -11.19 -6.96
C SER A 40 11.02 -11.15 -6.50
N GLY A 41 11.30 -10.71 -5.27
CA GLY A 41 12.60 -10.85 -4.61
C GLY A 41 13.14 -9.57 -3.96
N PRO A 42 14.16 -9.69 -3.08
CA PRO A 42 14.62 -8.63 -2.18
C PRO A 42 15.30 -7.43 -2.85
N LYS A 43 15.48 -7.42 -4.17
CA LYS A 43 16.13 -6.32 -4.92
C LYS A 43 15.15 -5.44 -5.71
N GLN A 44 13.84 -5.72 -5.64
CA GLN A 44 12.85 -4.93 -6.38
C GLN A 44 12.65 -3.55 -5.71
N LYS A 45 13.08 -2.48 -6.39
CA LYS A 45 12.78 -1.10 -5.97
C LYS A 45 11.47 -0.67 -6.59
N VAL A 46 10.54 -0.20 -5.76
CA VAL A 46 9.22 0.29 -6.20
C VAL A 46 9.10 1.76 -5.82
N PHE A 47 8.82 2.61 -6.81
CA PHE A 47 8.44 4.00 -6.59
C PHE A 47 6.91 4.08 -6.51
N VAL A 48 6.39 4.62 -5.41
CA VAL A 48 4.94 4.75 -5.16
C VAL A 48 4.60 6.21 -5.01
N HIS A 49 3.58 6.66 -5.74
CA HIS A 49 3.05 8.02 -5.60
C HIS A 49 1.53 8.04 -5.81
N CYS A 50 0.92 9.16 -5.44
CA CYS A 50 -0.45 9.50 -5.81
C CYS A 50 -0.45 10.92 -6.41
N ARG A 51 -1.49 11.72 -6.18
CA ARG A 51 -1.51 13.13 -6.63
C ARG A 51 -0.59 14.02 -5.80
N PHE A 52 -0.63 13.87 -4.48
CA PHE A 52 0.14 14.72 -3.53
C PHE A 52 1.23 13.96 -2.79
N GLY A 53 1.20 12.62 -2.83
CA GLY A 53 2.22 11.77 -2.20
C GLY A 53 1.99 11.51 -0.71
N ASP A 54 0.83 11.88 -0.18
CA ASP A 54 0.48 11.83 1.24
C ASP A 54 -0.52 10.69 1.55
N ASP A 55 -1.81 10.85 1.24
CA ASP A 55 -2.88 10.03 1.81
C ASP A 55 -2.87 8.60 1.26
N ARG A 56 -3.16 8.45 -0.04
CA ARG A 56 -3.21 7.12 -0.69
C ARG A 56 -1.84 6.46 -0.70
N THR A 57 -0.78 7.26 -0.89
CA THR A 57 0.59 6.78 -0.81
C THR A 57 0.87 6.19 0.58
N GLY A 58 0.56 6.95 1.63
CA GLY A 58 0.72 6.52 3.01
C GLY A 58 -0.07 5.26 3.33
N VAL A 59 -1.30 5.13 2.84
CA VAL A 59 -2.11 3.92 3.04
C VAL A 59 -1.44 2.68 2.44
N PHE A 60 -0.95 2.74 1.20
CA PHE A 60 -0.25 1.58 0.60
C PHE A 60 1.08 1.29 1.29
N VAL A 61 1.87 2.32 1.62
CA VAL A 61 3.13 2.12 2.36
C VAL A 61 2.85 1.49 3.73
N ALA A 62 1.82 1.93 4.44
CA ALA A 62 1.43 1.36 5.73
C ALA A 62 1.06 -0.13 5.62
N THR A 63 0.38 -0.56 4.56
CA THR A 63 0.10 -2.00 4.36
C THR A 63 1.37 -2.80 4.10
N TYR A 64 2.36 -2.22 3.41
CA TYR A 64 3.68 -2.83 3.25
C TYR A 64 4.41 -2.97 4.59
N ARG A 65 4.48 -1.90 5.40
CA ARG A 65 5.09 -1.92 6.74
C ARG A 65 4.52 -3.04 7.61
N MET A 66 3.21 -3.21 7.60
CA MET A 66 2.54 -4.25 8.39
C MET A 66 2.76 -5.66 7.81
N ALA A 67 2.68 -5.83 6.49
CA ALA A 67 2.77 -7.14 5.86
C ALA A 67 4.19 -7.72 5.89
N PHE A 68 5.19 -6.91 5.49
CA PHE A 68 6.57 -7.36 5.29
C PHE A 68 7.48 -7.03 6.47
N GLU A 69 7.33 -5.85 7.08
CA GLU A 69 8.20 -5.42 8.19
C GLU A 69 7.58 -5.66 9.57
N LYS A 70 6.37 -6.24 9.62
CA LYS A 70 5.65 -6.62 10.84
C LYS A 70 5.41 -5.46 11.81
N TRP A 71 5.31 -4.23 11.29
CA TRP A 71 5.00 -3.06 12.12
C TRP A 71 3.59 -3.17 12.72
N PRO A 72 3.37 -2.68 13.95
CA PRO A 72 2.03 -2.44 14.46
C PRO A 72 1.29 -1.36 13.64
N ALA A 73 -0.02 -1.49 13.49
CA ALA A 73 -0.83 -0.53 12.72
C ALA A 73 -0.70 0.92 13.22
N GLU A 74 -0.62 1.13 14.52
CA GLU A 74 -0.46 2.47 15.09
C GLU A 74 0.93 3.08 14.79
N GLN A 75 1.97 2.25 14.62
CA GLN A 75 3.27 2.74 14.18
C GLN A 75 3.21 3.18 12.71
N ALA A 76 2.59 2.37 11.85
CA ALA A 76 2.39 2.72 10.44
C ALA A 76 1.53 3.99 10.29
N LEU A 77 0.49 4.17 11.11
CA LEU A 77 -0.30 5.40 11.14
C LEU A 77 0.51 6.63 11.54
N LYS A 78 1.42 6.51 12.51
CA LYS A 78 2.33 7.62 12.87
C LYS A 78 3.22 8.02 11.70
N GLU A 79 3.72 7.05 10.93
CA GLU A 79 4.49 7.33 9.71
C GLU A 79 3.63 8.06 8.67
N MET A 80 2.39 7.60 8.45
CA MET A 80 1.46 8.30 7.55
C MET A 80 1.27 9.77 7.96
N TYR A 81 1.04 10.04 9.26
CA TYR A 81 0.89 11.41 9.76
C TYR A 81 2.16 12.24 9.59
N PHE A 82 3.33 11.65 9.82
CA PHE A 82 4.62 12.31 9.62
C PHE A 82 4.80 12.76 8.16
N PHE A 83 4.32 11.98 7.20
CA PHE A 83 4.36 12.31 5.77
C PHE A 83 3.12 13.06 5.25
N GLY A 84 2.29 13.61 6.15
CA GLY A 84 1.23 14.56 5.77
C GLY A 84 -0.18 13.98 5.63
N PHE A 85 -0.41 12.70 5.96
CA PHE A 85 -1.75 12.12 5.93
C PHE A 85 -2.74 12.91 6.81
N ASN A 86 -3.88 13.30 6.24
CA ASN A 86 -4.90 14.01 7.00
C ASN A 86 -6.04 13.10 7.46
N GLY A 87 -5.84 12.43 8.60
CA GLY A 87 -6.83 11.52 9.16
C GLY A 87 -8.16 12.15 9.63
N PHE A 88 -8.25 13.48 9.73
CA PHE A 88 -9.52 14.16 9.98
C PHE A 88 -10.40 14.16 8.73
N TRP A 89 -9.81 14.42 7.56
CA TRP A 89 -10.51 14.37 6.27
C TRP A 89 -10.67 12.95 5.73
N HIS A 90 -9.81 12.02 6.16
CA HIS A 90 -9.80 10.63 5.69
C HIS A 90 -10.02 9.59 6.81
N PRO A 91 -11.12 9.66 7.58
CA PRO A 91 -11.36 8.75 8.70
C PRO A 91 -11.52 7.29 8.25
N ALA A 92 -12.07 7.05 7.05
CA ALA A 92 -12.21 5.71 6.49
C ALA A 92 -10.86 5.07 6.16
N MET A 93 -9.89 5.84 5.65
CA MET A 93 -8.53 5.36 5.42
C MET A 93 -7.80 5.07 6.73
N LYS A 94 -7.99 5.93 7.73
CA LYS A 94 -7.46 5.71 9.08
C LYS A 94 -8.00 4.42 9.69
N SER A 95 -9.31 4.18 9.62
CA SER A 95 -9.93 2.94 10.10
C SER A 95 -9.41 1.74 9.33
N PHE A 96 -9.32 1.83 8.01
CA PHE A 96 -8.80 0.77 7.16
C PHE A 96 -7.42 0.29 7.61
N ILE A 97 -6.50 1.21 7.92
CA ILE A 97 -5.15 0.86 8.38
C ILE A 97 -5.15 0.21 9.76
N ARG A 98 -6.01 0.65 10.68
CA ARG A 98 -6.16 -0.02 11.99
C ARG A 98 -6.68 -1.43 11.87
N ASP A 99 -7.63 -1.64 10.95
CA ASP A 99 -8.26 -2.93 10.72
C ASP A 99 -7.38 -3.86 9.86
N PHE A 100 -6.35 -3.31 9.20
CA PHE A 100 -5.57 -4.04 8.21
C PHE A 100 -4.92 -5.32 8.75
N PRO A 101 -4.35 -5.38 9.97
CA PRO A 101 -3.80 -6.64 10.51
C PRO A 101 -4.84 -7.77 10.55
N ALA A 102 -6.09 -7.47 10.92
CA ALA A 102 -7.15 -8.46 10.90
C ALA A 102 -7.51 -8.87 9.46
N ARG A 103 -7.54 -7.91 8.53
CA ARG A 103 -7.79 -8.17 7.09
C ARG A 103 -6.68 -9.01 6.47
N LEU A 104 -5.42 -8.75 6.80
CA LEU A 104 -4.27 -9.51 6.31
C LEU A 104 -4.38 -10.99 6.66
N ASN A 105 -4.94 -11.32 7.82
CA ASN A 105 -5.06 -12.69 8.30
C ASN A 105 -6.34 -13.40 7.81
N SER A 106 -7.35 -12.66 7.33
CA SER A 106 -8.70 -13.22 7.07
C SER A 106 -9.24 -12.99 5.66
N ALA A 107 -8.72 -12.00 4.94
CA ALA A 107 -9.23 -11.67 3.61
C ALA A 107 -8.71 -12.66 2.56
N PRO A 108 -9.59 -13.29 1.75
CA PRO A 108 -9.18 -14.24 0.72
C PRO A 108 -8.17 -13.67 -0.28
N ALA A 109 -8.32 -12.40 -0.66
CA ALA A 109 -7.41 -11.71 -1.59
C ALA A 109 -5.97 -11.58 -1.07
N LEU A 110 -5.77 -11.66 0.25
CA LEU A 110 -4.46 -11.50 0.90
C LEU A 110 -3.86 -12.84 1.37
N ALA A 111 -4.53 -13.97 1.11
CA ALA A 111 -4.14 -15.28 1.64
C ALA A 111 -2.74 -15.72 1.20
N SER A 112 -2.33 -15.42 -0.04
CA SER A 112 -0.99 -15.73 -0.54
C SER A 112 0.12 -14.98 0.20
N LEU A 113 -0.17 -13.77 0.69
CA LEU A 113 0.77 -12.94 1.47
C LEU A 113 0.90 -13.43 2.91
N HIS A 114 -0.19 -13.96 3.49
CA HIS A 114 -0.17 -14.56 4.82
C HIS A 114 0.77 -15.78 4.86
N ALA A 115 0.70 -16.67 3.86
CA ALA A 115 1.54 -17.86 3.78
C ALA A 115 3.04 -17.55 3.60
N LEU A 116 3.37 -16.50 2.86
CA LEU A 116 4.76 -16.14 2.56
C LEU A 116 5.48 -15.40 3.69
N THR A 117 4.73 -14.77 4.59
CA THR A 117 5.30 -13.97 5.68
C THR A 117 5.26 -14.66 7.04
N SER A 118 4.83 -15.93 7.06
CA SER A 118 4.81 -16.82 8.22
C SER A 118 5.91 -17.90 8.16
N HIS A 119 6.86 -17.80 7.23
CA HIS A 119 8.07 -18.61 7.20
C HIS A 119 9.30 -17.70 7.43
N PRO A 120 10.15 -18.01 8.42
CA PRO A 120 11.34 -17.22 8.76
C PRO A 120 12.46 -17.33 7.70
#